data_AF-A0A1F9CQI0-F1
#
_entry.id   AF-A0A1F9CQI0-F1
#
_cell.length_a   1.000
_cell.length_b   1.000
_cell.length_c   1.000
_cell.angle_alpha   90.00
_cell.angle_beta   90.00
_cell.angle_gamma   90.00
#
_symmetry.space_group_name_H-M   'P 1'
#
loop_
_entity.id
_entity.type
_entity.pdbx_description
1 polymer ?
#
loop_
_entity_poly.entity_id
_entity_poly.type
_entity_poly.pdbx_seq_one_letter_code
_entity_poly.pdbx_strand_id
1 'polypeptide(L)' 'MFGLGVPELIVILVIVLIIFGAGRLPEIGGALGKSIKAFKKATSEPDEIDVTPKKEDSEKPPGTS' A
#
# COMPACT_ATOMS: atom_id res chain seq x y z
N MET A 1 15.72 16.64 -29.52
CA MET A 1 14.43 16.42 -30.20
C MET A 1 13.48 15.86 -29.16
N PHE A 2 12.57 16.71 -28.66
CA PHE A 2 11.43 16.46 -27.75
C PHE A 2 11.37 15.09 -27.03
N GLY A 3 12.04 15.01 -25.87
CA GLY A 3 11.69 14.01 -24.86
C GLY A 3 10.50 14.53 -24.07
N LEU A 4 9.56 13.65 -23.70
CA LEU A 4 8.48 13.99 -22.77
C LEU A 4 9.11 14.51 -21.48
N GLY A 5 9.08 15.82 -21.30
CA GLY A 5 9.60 16.46 -20.11
C GLY A 5 8.65 16.24 -18.95
N VAL A 6 9.16 16.54 -17.75
CA VAL A 6 8.32 16.64 -16.54
C VAL A 6 7.10 17.56 -16.77
N PRO A 7 7.21 18.71 -17.48
CA PRO A 7 6.04 19.56 -17.76
C PRO A 7 4.95 18.87 -18.58
N GLU A 8 5.31 18.18 -19.67
CA GLU A 8 4.34 17.48 -20.52
C GLU A 8 3.65 16.34 -19.76
N LEU A 9 4.38 15.60 -18.92
CA LEU A 9 3.80 14.56 -18.06
C LEU A 9 2.80 15.13 -17.05
N ILE A 10 3.06 16.33 -16.49
CA ILE A 10 2.12 17.01 -15.60
C ILE A 10 0.84 17.38 -16.35
N VAL A 11 0.94 17.92 -17.57
CA VAL A 11 -0.25 18.26 -18.38
C VAL A 11 -1.10 17.02 -18.65
N ILE A 12 -0.47 15.90 -19.05
CA ILE A 12 -1.17 14.63 -19.26
C ILE A 12 -1.83 14.15 -17.96
N LEU A 13 -1.11 14.21 -16.84
CA LEU A 13 -1.64 13.83 -15.54
C LEU A 13 -2.88 14.65 -15.17
N VAL A 14 -2.86 15.97 -15.39
CA VAL A 14 -4.01 16.85 -15.14
C VAL A 14 -5.21 16.45 -15.99
N ILE A 15 -5.02 16.15 -17.27
CA ILE A 15 -6.12 15.70 -18.15
C ILE A 15 -6.72 14.38 -17.63
N VAL A 16 -5.87 13.42 -17.26
CA VAL A 16 -6.30 12.14 -16.67
C VAL A 16 -7.08 12.39 -15.37
N LEU A 17 -6.60 13.30 -14.50
CA LEU A 17 -7.28 13.65 -13.26
C LEU A 17 -8.65 14.33 -13.49
N ILE A 18 -8.83 15.06 -14.60
CA ILE A 18 -10.13 15.64 -14.95
C ILE A 18 -11.12 14.54 -15.38
N ILE A 19 -10.66 13.57 -16.18
CA ILE A 19 -11.50 12.48 -16.68
C ILE A 19 -11.88 11.51 -15.56
N PHE A 20 -10.90 11.07 -14.78
CA PHE A 20 -11.09 10.06 -13.74
C PHE A 20 -11.46 10.66 -12.38
N GLY A 21 -11.12 11.93 -12.14
CA GLY A 21 -11.27 12.59 -10.84
C GLY A 21 -10.04 12.41 -9.93
N ALA A 22 -9.72 13.44 -9.15
CA ALA A 22 -8.57 13.45 -8.22
C ALA A 22 -8.63 12.36 -7.13
N GLY A 23 -9.83 11.87 -6.78
CA GLY A 23 -10.01 10.82 -5.77
C GLY A 23 -9.72 9.40 -6.26
N ARG A 24 -9.78 9.13 -7.57
CA ARG A 24 -9.62 7.77 -8.11
C ARG A 24 -8.17 7.30 -8.13
N LEU A 25 -7.22 8.21 -8.35
CA LEU A 25 -5.79 7.87 -8.37
C LEU A 25 -5.30 7.31 -7.02
N PRO A 26 -5.58 7.96 -5.87
CA PRO A 26 -5.22 7.43 -4.55
C PRO A 26 -5.93 6.12 -4.21
N GLU A 27 -7.20 5.96 -4.61
CA GLU A 27 -7.99 4.73 -4.40
C GLU A 27 -7.34 3.53 -5.11
N ILE A 28 -7.03 3.69 -6.40
CA ILE A 28 -6.37 2.66 -7.22
C ILE A 28 -4.93 2.44 -6.75
N GLY A 29 -4.18 3.52 -6.46
CA GLY A 29 -2.82 3.44 -5.97
C GLY A 29 -2.71 2.71 -4.62
N GLY A 30 -3.68 2.90 -3.73
CA GLY A 30 -3.76 2.18 -2.46
C GLY A 30 -4.00 0.69 -2.64
N ALA A 31 -4.90 0.30 -3.56
CA ALA A 31 -5.15 -1.10 -3.89
C ALA A 31 -3.92 -1.76 -4.55
N LEU A 32 -3.34 -1.11 -5.57
CA LEU A 32 -2.13 -1.59 -6.25
C LEU A 32 -0.94 -1.67 -5.29
N GLY A 33 -0.77 -0.69 -4.41
CA GLY A 33 0.32 -0.67 -3.43
C GLY A 33 0.24 -1.83 -2.44
N LYS A 34 -0.96 -2.20 -1.99
CA LYS A 34 -1.18 -3.39 -1.16
C LYS A 34 -0.82 -4.67 -1.92
N SER A 35 -1.25 -4.79 -3.18
CA SER A 35 -0.92 -5.94 -4.04
C SER A 35 0.58 -6.06 -4.31
N ILE A 36 1.26 -4.96 -4.62
CA ILE A 36 2.71 -4.93 -4.84
C ILE A 36 3.45 -5.28 -3.54
N LYS A 37 2.98 -4.78 -2.38
CA LYS A 37 3.57 -5.11 -1.08
C LYS A 37 3.43 -6.61 -0.77
N ALA A 38 2.26 -7.18 -1.00
CA ALA A 38 2.02 -8.62 -0.82
C ALA A 38 2.86 -9.46 -1.79
N PHE A 39 2.94 -9.06 -3.06
CA PHE A 39 3.76 -9.71 -4.08
C PHE A 39 5.25 -9.67 -3.71
N LYS A 40 5.74 -8.50 -3.27
CA LYS A 40 7.13 -8.34 -2.82
C LYS A 40 7.42 -9.22 -1.61
N LYS A 41 6.50 -9.28 -0.63
CA LYS A 41 6.63 -10.14 0.55
C LYS A 41 6.73 -11.62 0.15
N ALA A 42 5.80 -12.11 -0.67
CA ALA A 42 5.78 -13.48 -1.16
C ALA A 42 7.00 -13.83 -2.04
N THR A 43 7.60 -12.86 -2.73
CA THR A 43 8.80 -13.08 -3.57
C THR A 43 10.10 -12.97 -2.78
N SER A 44 10.13 -12.18 -1.70
CA SER A 44 11.35 -11.90 -0.94
C SER A 44 11.52 -12.78 0.30
N GLU A 45 10.45 -13.38 0.81
CA GLU A 45 10.49 -14.30 1.94
C GLU A 45 10.43 -15.75 1.42
N PRO A 46 11.48 -16.58 1.60
CA PRO A 46 11.34 -18.02 1.45
C PRO A 46 10.35 -18.52 2.52
N ASP A 47 9.48 -19.47 2.17
CA ASP A 47 8.32 -19.93 2.97
C ASP A 47 8.59 -20.11 4.48
N GLU A 48 8.51 -19.03 5.25
CA GLU A 48 8.32 -19.10 6.70
C GLU A 48 6.82 -19.01 6.95
N ILE A 49 6.21 -20.19 7.11
CA ILE A 49 4.89 -20.35 7.70
C ILE A 49 4.98 -19.70 9.08
N ASP A 50 4.48 -18.46 9.20
CA ASP A 50 4.42 -17.73 10.46
C ASP A 50 3.36 -18.38 11.36
N VAL A 51 3.77 -19.40 12.12
CA VAL A 51 2.94 -20.12 13.10
C VAL A 51 2.83 -19.35 14.42
N THR A 52 3.09 -18.05 14.44
CA THR A 52 3.01 -17.27 15.68
C THR A 52 1.54 -17.06 16.05
N PRO A 53 1.03 -17.65 17.16
CA PRO A 53 -0.34 -17.43 17.59
C PRO A 53 -0.46 -15.95 17.96
N LYS A 54 -1.42 -15.27 17.33
CA LYS A 54 -1.83 -13.92 17.73
C LYS A 54 -2.22 -14.01 19.20
N LYS A 55 -1.41 -13.41 20.08
CA LYS A 55 -1.69 -13.33 21.53
C LYS A 55 -3.02 -12.61 21.74
N GLU A 56 -4.08 -13.39 21.91
CA GLU A 56 -5.26 -12.99 22.67
C GLU A 56 -5.01 -13.35 24.15
N ASP A 57 -5.40 -12.41 25.00
CA ASP A 57 -5.64 -12.51 26.45
C ASP A 57 -4.49 -12.88 27.39
N SER A 58 -4.03 -11.85 28.13
CA SER A 58 -3.84 -11.91 29.58
C SER A 58 -3.69 -10.50 30.13
N GLU A 59 -4.79 -9.75 30.13
CA GLU A 59 -4.99 -8.67 31.10
C GLU A 59 -5.12 -9.33 32.48
N LYS A 60 -4.12 -9.15 33.34
CA LYS A 60 -4.21 -9.54 34.74
C LYS A 60 -3.77 -8.38 35.62
N PRO A 61 -4.66 -7.60 36.24
CA PRO A 61 -4.37 -7.07 37.56
C PRO A 61 -4.66 -8.20 38.57
N PRO A 62 -3.79 -8.38 39.57
CA PRO A 62 -4.29 -8.09 40.90
C PRO A 62 -3.16 -7.48 41.73
N GLY A 63 -3.25 -6.17 41.94
CA GLY A 63 -2.85 -5.61 43.21
C GLY A 63 -4.01 -5.81 44.18
N THR A 64 -3.80 -6.54 45.26
CA THR A 64 -4.33 -6.24 46.60
C THR A 64 -3.46 -7.01 47.58
N SER A 65 -3.01 -6.26 48.59
CA SER A 65 -2.16 -6.63 49.72
C SER A 65 -2.70 -7.76 50.57
#